data_AF-A0A3A8R1C6-F1
#
_entry.id   AF-A0A3A8R1C6-F1
#
_cell.length_a   1.000
_cell.length_b   1.000
_cell.length_c   1.000
_cell.angle_alpha   90.00
_cell.angle_beta   90.00
_cell.angle_gamma   90.00
#
_symmetry.space_group_name_H-M   'P 1'
#
loop_
_entity.id
_entity.type
_entity.pdbx_description
1 polymer ?
#
loop_
_entity_poly.entity_id
_entity_poly.type
_entity_poly.pdbx_seq_one_letter_code
_entity_poly.pdbx_strand_id
1 'polypeptide(L)'
;MVMLLVLFVVPRLLRHFVPDPQLAQMLLPVSLFVLLVPTALYFLPRYRRSKKLTDEGLQLLLEGRVAAALERFEASRPLAKVQVIPTYNIGIARLQLWQLPVAKQELASLEARKDLTPQFRAVLSAALALVDALEGRLARVAPRLTEAKSRVDFPLVFAPLASAVVECREGRWAEARTLLSDAALEDLKGPLLGLKKVLEAWCLEQLTGEERSVDAIALFGEASQDSLQAAWPELVDYVVEHSR
;
A
#
# COMPACT_ATOMS: atom_id res chain seq x y z
N MET A 1 -2.20 -24.17 -6.43
CA MET A 1 -3.12 -24.90 -7.34
C MET A 1 -2.37 -25.86 -8.25
N VAL A 2 -1.54 -25.42 -9.21
CA VAL A 2 -0.88 -26.33 -10.19
C VAL A 2 -0.08 -27.48 -9.54
N MET A 3 0.84 -27.22 -8.59
CA MET A 3 1.57 -28.31 -7.91
C MET A 3 0.67 -29.26 -7.10
N LEU A 4 -0.37 -28.75 -6.45
CA LEU A 4 -1.35 -29.58 -5.74
C LEU A 4 -2.15 -30.43 -6.72
N LEU A 5 -2.54 -29.86 -7.86
CA LEU A 5 -3.22 -30.57 -8.93
C LEU A 5 -2.32 -31.68 -9.49
N VAL A 6 -1.04 -31.41 -9.73
CA VAL A 6 -0.05 -32.44 -10.13
C VAL A 6 0.05 -33.54 -9.07
N LEU A 7 0.15 -33.20 -7.78
CA LEU A 7 0.28 -34.18 -6.70
C LEU A 7 -0.99 -35.03 -6.48
N PHE A 8 -2.19 -34.50 -6.74
CA PHE A 8 -3.46 -35.22 -6.53
C PHE A 8 -4.01 -35.90 -7.80
N VAL A 9 -3.74 -35.35 -8.99
CA VAL A 9 -4.28 -35.83 -10.27
C VAL A 9 -3.34 -36.84 -10.91
N VAL A 10 -2.02 -36.67 -10.84
CA VAL A 10 -1.06 -37.63 -11.43
C VAL A 10 -1.19 -39.04 -10.85
N PRO A 11 -1.32 -39.25 -9.51
CA PRO A 11 -1.54 -40.60 -8.97
C PRO A 11 -2.86 -41.22 -9.41
N ARG A 12 -3.91 -40.40 -9.57
CA ARG A 12 -5.23 -40.86 -10.02
C ARG A 12 -5.22 -41.23 -11.51
N LEU A 13 -4.59 -40.43 -12.35
CA LEU A 13 -4.44 -40.71 -13.77
C LEU A 13 -3.57 -41.94 -14.01
N LEU A 14 -2.46 -42.09 -13.30
CA LEU A 14 -1.60 -43.27 -13.42
C LEU A 14 -2.33 -44.56 -13.04
N ARG A 15 -3.13 -44.55 -11.97
CA ARG A 15 -3.96 -45.72 -11.59
C ARG A 15 -5.10 -46.00 -12.57
N HIS A 16 -5.54 -45.00 -13.34
CA HIS A 16 -6.62 -45.16 -14.31
C HIS A 16 -6.10 -45.69 -15.66
N PHE A 17 -4.94 -45.21 -16.11
CA PHE A 17 -4.37 -45.54 -17.42
C PHE A 17 -3.33 -46.67 -17.39
N VAL A 18 -2.76 -47.00 -16.23
CA VAL A 18 -1.83 -48.11 -16.06
C VAL A 18 -2.52 -49.21 -15.24
N PRO A 19 -2.97 -50.32 -15.88
CA PRO A 19 -3.72 -51.38 -15.20
C PRO A 19 -2.88 -52.16 -14.19
N ASP A 20 -1.56 -52.21 -14.39
CA ASP A 20 -0.62 -52.86 -13.48
C ASP A 20 -0.26 -51.91 -12.31
N PRO A 21 -0.65 -52.26 -11.06
CA PRO A 21 -0.39 -51.42 -9.90
C PRO A 21 1.10 -51.31 -9.54
N GLN A 22 1.93 -52.31 -9.86
CA GLN A 22 3.37 -52.25 -9.61
C GLN A 22 4.05 -51.28 -10.60
N LEU A 23 3.69 -51.37 -11.89
CA LEU A 23 4.17 -50.45 -12.91
C LEU A 23 3.71 -48.99 -12.64
N ALA A 24 2.47 -48.79 -12.23
CA ALA A 24 1.95 -47.47 -11.87
C ALA A 24 2.71 -46.83 -10.68
N GLN A 25 3.09 -47.64 -9.68
CA GLN A 25 3.90 -47.18 -8.54
C GLN A 25 5.33 -46.82 -8.95
N MET A 26 5.95 -47.58 -9.88
CA MET A 26 7.28 -47.25 -10.40
C MET A 26 7.29 -45.99 -11.27
N LEU A 27 6.22 -45.74 -12.05
CA LEU A 27 6.10 -44.57 -12.91
C LEU A 27 5.72 -43.29 -12.18
N LEU A 28 5.13 -43.39 -10.98
CA LEU A 28 4.72 -42.25 -10.17
C LEU A 28 5.85 -41.26 -9.85
N PRO A 29 7.01 -41.65 -9.29
CA PRO A 29 8.09 -40.71 -9.01
C PRO A 29 8.64 -40.05 -10.26
N VAL A 30 8.75 -40.77 -11.38
CA VAL A 30 9.21 -40.23 -12.67
C VAL A 30 8.21 -39.20 -13.20
N SER A 31 6.91 -39.52 -13.18
CA SER A 31 5.84 -38.64 -13.65
C SER A 31 5.74 -37.37 -12.81
N LEU A 32 5.86 -37.49 -11.49
CA LEU A 32 5.93 -36.35 -10.58
C LEU A 32 7.17 -35.50 -10.84
N PHE A 33 8.33 -36.12 -11.05
CA PHE A 33 9.58 -35.40 -11.34
C PHE A 33 9.46 -34.61 -12.66
N VAL A 34 8.98 -35.23 -13.73
CA VAL A 34 8.80 -34.61 -15.05
C VAL A 34 7.82 -33.42 -15.01
N LEU A 35 6.83 -33.43 -14.13
CA LEU A 35 5.86 -32.34 -14.02
C LEU A 35 6.25 -31.27 -12.99
N LEU A 36 6.78 -31.66 -11.84
CA LEU A 36 7.12 -30.75 -10.75
C LEU A 36 8.41 -29.98 -11.03
N VAL A 37 9.43 -30.61 -11.63
CA VAL A 37 10.73 -29.97 -11.86
C VAL A 37 10.62 -28.81 -12.84
N PRO A 38 10.02 -28.93 -14.04
CA PRO A 38 9.85 -27.80 -14.94
C PRO A 38 8.97 -26.69 -14.33
N THR A 39 7.91 -27.08 -13.62
CA THR A 39 7.04 -26.14 -12.91
C THR A 39 7.83 -25.35 -11.85
N ALA A 40 8.64 -26.03 -11.05
CA ALA A 40 9.48 -25.38 -10.04
C ALA A 40 10.56 -24.50 -10.68
N LEU A 41 11.25 -24.99 -11.71
CA LEU A 41 12.27 -24.24 -12.44
C LEU A 41 11.71 -22.98 -13.11
N TYR A 42 10.43 -23.00 -13.53
CA TYR A 42 9.78 -21.83 -14.10
C TYR A 42 9.29 -20.84 -13.03
N PHE A 43 8.54 -21.30 -12.04
CA PHE A 43 7.87 -20.41 -11.07
C PHE A 43 8.78 -19.92 -9.93
N LEU A 44 9.75 -20.72 -9.50
CA LEU A 44 10.58 -20.39 -8.34
C LEU A 44 11.52 -19.19 -8.62
N PRO A 45 12.25 -19.12 -9.75
CA PRO A 45 13.07 -17.95 -10.05
C PRO A 45 12.22 -16.69 -10.25
N ARG A 46 11.05 -16.83 -10.89
CA ARG A 46 10.10 -15.74 -11.09
C ARG A 46 9.59 -15.17 -9.75
N TYR A 47 9.17 -16.04 -8.84
CA TYR A 47 8.73 -15.65 -7.50
C TYR A 47 9.84 -14.98 -6.70
N ARG A 48 11.06 -15.55 -6.70
CA ARG A 48 12.23 -14.96 -6.04
C ARG A 48 12.56 -13.57 -6.59
N ARG A 49 12.51 -13.40 -7.91
CA ARG A 49 12.74 -12.11 -8.56
C ARG A 49 11.66 -11.08 -8.20
N SER A 50 10.40 -11.48 -8.21
CA SER A 50 9.28 -10.62 -7.76
C SER A 50 9.48 -10.16 -6.31
N LYS A 51 9.79 -11.10 -5.41
CA LYS A 51 10.06 -10.79 -4.00
C LYS A 51 11.25 -9.83 -3.86
N LYS A 52 12.37 -10.10 -4.52
CA LYS A 52 13.56 -9.25 -4.49
C LYS A 52 13.24 -7.81 -4.90
N LEU A 53 12.50 -7.62 -5.99
CA LEU A 53 12.09 -6.29 -6.45
C LEU A 53 11.15 -5.59 -5.44
N THR A 54 10.24 -6.34 -4.82
CA THR A 54 9.38 -5.79 -3.76
C THR A 54 10.20 -5.37 -2.54
N ASP A 55 11.15 -6.19 -2.10
CA ASP A 55 12.01 -5.87 -0.95
C ASP A 55 12.89 -4.64 -1.25
N GLU A 56 13.48 -4.56 -2.46
CA GLU A 56 14.21 -3.38 -2.94
C GLU A 56 13.32 -2.12 -2.96
N GLY A 57 12.09 -2.25 -3.46
CA GLY A 57 11.14 -1.13 -3.49
C GLY A 57 10.75 -0.65 -2.09
N LEU A 58 10.56 -1.57 -1.14
CA LEU A 58 10.27 -1.22 0.26
C LEU A 58 11.45 -0.50 0.90
N GLN A 59 12.68 -0.95 0.66
CA GLN A 59 13.88 -0.27 1.15
C GLN A 59 13.98 1.16 0.59
N LEU A 60 13.81 1.33 -0.73
CA LEU A 60 13.83 2.66 -1.36
C LEU A 60 12.75 3.60 -0.80
N LEU A 61 11.57 3.06 -0.49
CA LEU A 61 10.48 3.84 0.11
C LEU A 61 10.83 4.29 1.54
N LEU A 62 11.53 3.46 2.33
CA LEU A 62 12.05 3.85 3.65
C LEU A 62 13.13 4.94 3.55
N GLU A 63 13.91 4.93 2.46
CA GLU A 63 14.91 5.97 2.13
C GLU A 63 14.28 7.25 1.55
N GLY A 64 12.96 7.30 1.35
CA GLY A 64 12.25 8.43 0.76
C GLY A 64 12.36 8.54 -0.77
N ARG A 65 12.95 7.53 -1.44
CA ARG A 65 13.13 7.47 -2.91
C ARG A 65 11.92 6.87 -3.59
N VAL A 66 10.80 7.59 -3.56
CA VAL A 66 9.47 7.08 -3.89
C VAL A 66 9.31 6.70 -5.36
N ALA A 67 9.84 7.49 -6.30
CA ALA A 67 9.77 7.21 -7.74
C ALA A 67 10.58 5.96 -8.08
N ALA A 68 11.78 5.80 -7.50
CA ALA A 68 12.58 4.59 -7.68
C ALA A 68 11.89 3.36 -7.07
N ALA A 69 11.23 3.50 -5.91
CA ALA A 69 10.43 2.43 -5.30
C ALA A 69 9.28 2.00 -6.22
N LEU A 70 8.57 2.97 -6.80
CA LEU A 70 7.48 2.73 -7.75
C LEU A 70 7.94 1.91 -8.95
N GLU A 71 9.08 2.25 -9.58
CA GLU A 71 9.64 1.46 -10.69
C GLU A 71 9.87 0.00 -10.30
N ARG A 72 10.35 -0.26 -9.08
CA ARG A 72 10.58 -1.62 -8.57
C ARG A 72 9.27 -2.38 -8.37
N PHE A 73 8.25 -1.75 -7.82
CA PHE A 73 6.94 -2.37 -7.64
C PHE A 73 6.24 -2.66 -8.97
N GLU A 74 6.35 -1.75 -9.94
CA GLU A 74 5.81 -1.97 -11.29
C GLU A 74 6.51 -3.13 -12.01
N ALA A 75 7.84 -3.23 -11.87
CA ALA A 75 8.61 -4.35 -12.39
C ALA A 75 8.30 -5.68 -11.67
N SER A 76 7.91 -5.64 -10.39
CA SER A 76 7.59 -6.85 -9.61
C SER A 76 6.18 -7.38 -9.91
N ARG A 77 5.24 -6.51 -10.26
CA ARG A 77 3.82 -6.83 -10.53
C ARG A 77 3.61 -7.94 -11.57
N PRO A 78 4.17 -7.90 -12.80
CA PRO A 78 3.96 -8.98 -13.76
C PRO A 78 4.55 -10.31 -13.26
N LEU A 79 5.61 -10.26 -12.46
CA LEU A 79 6.31 -11.44 -11.95
C LEU A 79 5.56 -12.11 -10.79
N ALA A 80 4.71 -11.38 -10.08
CA ALA A 80 3.97 -11.87 -8.94
C ALA A 80 2.88 -12.87 -9.36
N LYS A 81 2.79 -13.98 -8.61
CA LYS A 81 1.70 -14.96 -8.77
C LYS A 81 0.34 -14.37 -8.38
N VAL A 82 0.35 -13.54 -7.35
CA VAL A 82 -0.82 -12.82 -6.83
C VAL A 82 -0.43 -11.36 -6.72
N GLN A 83 -1.11 -10.51 -7.48
CA GLN A 83 -0.73 -9.10 -7.64
C GLN A 83 -1.18 -8.19 -6.48
N VAL A 84 -1.70 -8.75 -5.37
CA VAL A 84 -2.18 -7.96 -4.22
C VAL A 84 -1.10 -7.03 -3.65
N ILE A 85 0.05 -7.58 -3.27
CA ILE A 85 1.11 -6.80 -2.62
C ILE A 85 1.75 -5.78 -3.58
N PRO A 86 2.14 -6.13 -4.82
CA PRO A 86 2.65 -5.14 -5.76
C PRO A 86 1.65 -4.03 -6.07
N THR A 87 0.37 -4.36 -6.31
CA THR A 87 -0.67 -3.34 -6.58
C THR A 87 -0.87 -2.41 -5.39
N TYR A 88 -0.89 -2.94 -4.16
CA TYR A 88 -0.98 -2.11 -2.97
C TYR A 88 0.22 -1.17 -2.84
N ASN A 89 1.44 -1.70 -2.99
CA ASN A 89 2.66 -0.90 -2.89
C ASN A 89 2.77 0.17 -3.99
N ILE A 90 2.32 -0.14 -5.21
CA ILE A 90 2.18 0.86 -6.29
C ILE A 90 1.21 1.96 -5.86
N GLY A 91 0.04 1.60 -5.33
CA GLY A 91 -0.95 2.55 -4.82
C GLY A 91 -0.38 3.46 -3.74
N ILE A 92 0.38 2.91 -2.78
CA ILE A 92 1.05 3.69 -1.74
C ILE A 92 2.14 4.60 -2.32
N ALA A 93 2.98 4.12 -3.24
CA ALA A 93 4.01 4.96 -3.87
C ALA A 93 3.38 6.11 -4.67
N ARG A 94 2.30 5.84 -5.42
CA ARG A 94 1.51 6.85 -6.14
C ARG A 94 0.91 7.88 -5.18
N LEU A 95 0.41 7.44 -4.02
CA LEU A 95 -0.10 8.32 -2.97
C LEU A 95 1.00 9.25 -2.45
N GLN A 96 2.19 8.72 -2.14
CA GLN A 96 3.32 9.53 -1.67
C GLN A 96 3.89 10.48 -2.75
N LEU A 97 3.65 10.19 -4.03
CA LEU A 97 3.92 11.10 -5.15
C LEU A 97 2.78 12.10 -5.41
N TRP A 98 1.79 12.18 -4.52
CA TRP A 98 0.59 13.02 -4.64
C TRP A 98 -0.27 12.75 -5.89
N GLN A 99 -0.09 11.60 -6.55
CA GLN A 99 -0.88 11.19 -7.71
C GLN A 99 -2.19 10.53 -7.26
N LEU A 100 -3.01 11.28 -6.51
CA LEU A 100 -4.17 10.77 -5.78
C LEU A 100 -5.18 10.00 -6.67
N PRO A 101 -5.53 10.46 -7.89
CA PRO A 101 -6.49 9.72 -8.72
C PRO A 101 -5.97 8.34 -9.13
N VAL A 102 -4.68 8.24 -9.46
CA VAL A 102 -4.04 6.96 -9.86
C VAL A 102 -3.86 6.06 -8.64
N ALA A 103 -3.42 6.61 -7.51
CA ALA A 103 -3.32 5.89 -6.24
C ALA A 103 -4.67 5.29 -5.84
N LYS A 104 -5.75 6.08 -5.95
CA LYS A 104 -7.11 5.64 -5.69
C LYS A 104 -7.51 4.47 -6.58
N GLN A 105 -7.26 4.57 -7.88
CA GLN A 105 -7.62 3.53 -8.83
C GLN A 105 -6.91 2.21 -8.51
N GLU A 106 -5.60 2.25 -8.26
CA GLU A 106 -4.80 1.06 -7.93
C GLU A 106 -5.28 0.42 -6.61
N LEU A 107 -5.49 1.22 -5.56
CA LEU A 107 -5.96 0.72 -4.26
C LEU A 107 -7.41 0.20 -4.33
N ALA A 108 -8.33 0.94 -4.94
CA ALA A 108 -9.74 0.54 -5.06
C ALA A 108 -9.91 -0.74 -5.91
N SER A 109 -9.02 -1.00 -6.87
CA SER A 109 -9.02 -2.25 -7.63
C SER A 109 -8.89 -3.50 -6.75
N LEU A 110 -8.27 -3.36 -5.57
CA LEU A 110 -8.11 -4.44 -4.60
C LEU A 110 -9.39 -4.70 -3.79
N GLU A 111 -10.30 -3.72 -3.62
CA GLU A 111 -11.52 -3.89 -2.81
C GLU A 111 -12.42 -5.01 -3.35
N ALA A 112 -12.52 -5.13 -4.68
CA ALA A 112 -13.32 -6.14 -5.36
C ALA A 112 -12.81 -7.58 -5.19
N ARG A 113 -11.57 -7.76 -4.72
CA ARG A 113 -10.99 -9.09 -4.53
C ARG A 113 -11.64 -9.81 -3.37
N LYS A 114 -12.03 -11.07 -3.57
CA LYS A 114 -12.66 -11.92 -2.53
C LYS A 114 -11.64 -12.63 -1.64
N ASP A 115 -10.40 -12.77 -2.09
CA ASP A 115 -9.33 -13.54 -1.45
C ASP A 115 -8.47 -12.74 -0.45
N LEU A 116 -8.83 -11.50 -0.15
CA LEU A 116 -8.13 -10.67 0.83
C LEU A 116 -8.50 -11.08 2.27
N THR A 117 -7.48 -11.19 3.11
CA THR A 117 -7.66 -11.40 4.55
C THR A 117 -8.33 -10.18 5.21
N PRO A 118 -9.06 -10.36 6.32
CA PRO A 118 -9.65 -9.24 7.05
C PRO A 118 -8.63 -8.16 7.45
N GLN A 119 -7.43 -8.58 7.86
CA GLN A 119 -6.34 -7.68 8.25
C GLN A 119 -5.89 -6.81 7.07
N PHE A 120 -5.68 -7.43 5.90
CA PHE A 120 -5.27 -6.68 4.72
C PHE A 120 -6.37 -5.72 4.24
N ARG A 121 -7.64 -6.11 4.36
CA ARG A 121 -8.76 -5.20 4.07
C ARG A 121 -8.76 -3.98 4.98
N ALA A 122 -8.48 -4.15 6.28
CA ALA A 122 -8.40 -3.02 7.21
C ALA A 122 -7.28 -2.04 6.83
N VAL A 123 -6.10 -2.57 6.49
CA VAL A 123 -4.96 -1.76 6.02
C VAL A 123 -5.29 -1.04 4.70
N LEU A 124 -5.89 -1.73 3.73
CA LEU A 124 -6.34 -1.13 2.48
C LEU A 124 -7.38 -0.02 2.70
N SER A 125 -8.35 -0.25 3.60
CA SER A 125 -9.35 0.75 3.97
C SER A 125 -8.72 1.97 4.63
N ALA A 126 -7.72 1.82 5.48
CA ALA A 126 -7.01 2.96 6.05
C ALA A 126 -6.26 3.78 4.98
N ALA A 127 -5.62 3.12 4.01
CA ALA A 127 -4.97 3.80 2.89
C ALA A 127 -5.96 4.57 2.01
N LEU A 128 -7.09 3.95 1.65
CA LEU A 128 -8.14 4.60 0.86
C LEU A 128 -8.81 5.75 1.63
N ALA A 129 -8.91 5.66 2.95
CA ALA A 129 -9.42 6.73 3.79
C ALA A 129 -8.52 7.97 3.71
N LEU A 130 -7.19 7.78 3.72
CA LEU A 130 -6.25 8.87 3.55
C LEU A 130 -6.36 9.51 2.15
N VAL A 131 -6.52 8.70 1.10
CA VAL A 131 -6.77 9.23 -0.25
C VAL A 131 -8.07 10.03 -0.30
N ASP A 132 -9.17 9.49 0.23
CA ASP A 132 -10.47 10.17 0.28
C ASP A 132 -10.37 11.49 1.08
N ALA A 133 -9.62 11.51 2.19
CA ALA A 133 -9.39 12.71 2.99
C ALA A 133 -8.58 13.78 2.22
N LEU A 134 -7.49 13.37 1.56
CA LEU A 134 -6.65 14.26 0.75
C LEU A 134 -7.37 14.79 -0.49
N GLU A 135 -8.33 14.05 -1.06
CA GLU A 135 -9.19 14.52 -2.15
C GLU A 135 -10.39 15.36 -1.65
N GLY A 136 -10.52 15.62 -0.34
CA GLY A 136 -11.64 16.38 0.23
C GLY A 136 -12.97 15.61 0.28
N ARG A 137 -12.99 14.29 0.08
CA ARG A 137 -14.20 13.44 0.14
C ARG A 137 -14.49 12.98 1.57
N LEU A 138 -14.61 13.95 2.49
CA LEU A 138 -14.57 13.73 3.94
C LEU A 138 -15.64 12.75 4.45
N ALA A 139 -16.85 12.80 3.88
CA ALA A 139 -17.97 11.92 4.25
C ALA A 139 -17.68 10.41 4.10
N ARG A 140 -16.67 10.03 3.30
CA ARG A 140 -16.26 8.63 3.10
C ARG A 140 -15.28 8.11 4.14
N VAL A 141 -14.59 9.01 4.84
CA VAL A 141 -13.44 8.67 5.72
C VAL A 141 -13.92 7.96 6.98
N ALA A 142 -14.83 8.57 7.74
CA ALA A 142 -15.32 8.02 9.01
C ALA A 142 -15.91 6.59 8.88
N PRO A 143 -16.88 6.30 7.99
CA PRO A 143 -17.44 4.95 7.88
C PRO A 143 -16.38 3.91 7.50
N ARG A 144 -15.46 4.28 6.61
CA ARG A 144 -14.36 3.40 6.16
C ARG A 144 -13.39 3.07 7.30
N LEU A 145 -13.03 4.07 8.12
CA LEU A 145 -12.14 3.85 9.27
C LEU A 145 -12.83 3.07 10.39
N THR A 146 -14.12 3.31 10.66
CA THR A 146 -14.89 2.52 11.63
C THR A 146 -14.95 1.05 11.24
N GLU A 147 -15.22 0.76 9.96
CA GLU A 147 -15.21 -0.60 9.46
C GLU A 147 -13.81 -1.24 9.50
N ALA A 148 -12.75 -0.47 9.21
CA ALA A 148 -11.39 -0.98 9.27
C ALA A 148 -11.00 -1.36 10.71
N LYS A 149 -11.27 -0.48 11.68
CA LYS A 149 -10.95 -0.68 13.10
C LYS A 149 -11.73 -1.83 13.73
N SER A 150 -12.96 -2.11 13.29
CA SER A 150 -13.73 -3.26 13.81
C SER A 150 -13.20 -4.62 13.38
N ARG A 151 -12.28 -4.66 12.41
CA ARG A 151 -11.71 -5.89 11.84
C ARG A 151 -10.36 -6.28 12.45
N VAL A 152 -9.69 -5.38 13.18
CA VAL A 152 -8.32 -5.57 13.64
C VAL A 152 -8.05 -4.92 14.99
N ASP A 153 -7.18 -5.54 15.79
CA ASP A 153 -6.76 -5.04 17.10
C ASP A 153 -5.38 -4.34 17.06
N PHE A 154 -4.77 -4.20 15.88
CA PHE A 154 -3.48 -3.53 15.71
C PHE A 154 -3.65 -2.11 15.17
N PRO A 155 -2.70 -1.18 15.46
CA PRO A 155 -2.76 0.18 14.97
C PRO A 155 -2.71 0.26 13.44
N LEU A 156 -3.61 1.05 12.85
CA LEU A 156 -3.63 1.33 11.41
C LEU A 156 -2.95 2.67 11.15
N VAL A 157 -1.67 2.65 10.75
CA VAL A 157 -0.81 3.86 10.59
C VAL A 157 -1.48 5.00 9.81
N PHE A 158 -2.21 4.70 8.73
CA PHE A 158 -2.87 5.74 7.93
C PHE A 158 -4.19 6.26 8.52
N ALA A 159 -4.78 5.57 9.49
CA ALA A 159 -6.05 5.97 10.09
C ALA A 159 -5.96 7.30 10.86
N PRO A 160 -5.03 7.51 11.82
CA PRO A 160 -4.92 8.79 12.52
C PRO A 160 -4.52 9.93 11.57
N LEU A 161 -3.68 9.67 10.56
CA LEU A 161 -3.34 10.69 9.55
C LEU A 161 -4.55 11.08 8.70
N ALA A 162 -5.34 10.11 8.24
CA ALA A 162 -6.56 10.38 7.49
C ALA A 162 -7.57 11.20 8.30
N SER A 163 -7.76 10.86 9.57
CA SER A 163 -8.60 11.64 10.49
C SER A 163 -8.03 13.05 10.69
N ALA A 164 -6.73 13.21 10.93
CA ALA A 164 -6.12 14.53 11.09
C ALA A 164 -6.30 15.42 9.85
N VAL A 165 -6.19 14.84 8.65
CA VAL A 165 -6.49 15.56 7.39
C VAL A 165 -7.93 16.07 7.35
N VAL A 166 -8.90 15.25 7.78
CA VAL A 166 -10.31 15.68 7.88
C VAL A 166 -10.46 16.84 8.85
N GLU A 167 -9.91 16.71 10.07
CA GLU A 167 -10.00 17.74 11.10
C GLU A 167 -9.36 19.07 10.64
N CYS A 168 -8.19 19.02 10.01
CA CYS A 168 -7.54 20.21 9.42
C CYS A 168 -8.41 20.86 8.34
N ARG A 169 -8.99 20.08 7.43
CA ARG A 169 -9.87 20.61 6.37
C ARG A 169 -11.14 21.25 6.91
N GLU A 170 -11.61 20.81 8.08
CA GLU A 170 -12.80 21.35 8.73
C GLU A 170 -12.47 22.43 9.78
N GLY A 171 -11.21 22.83 9.89
CA GLY A 171 -10.75 23.88 10.82
C GLY A 171 -10.76 23.47 12.30
N ARG A 172 -10.85 22.17 12.59
CA ARG A 172 -10.83 21.62 13.95
C ARG A 172 -9.39 21.33 14.39
N TRP A 173 -8.65 22.42 14.59
CA TRP A 173 -7.19 22.40 14.78
C TRP A 173 -6.74 21.68 16.06
N ALA A 174 -7.52 21.76 17.14
CA ALA A 174 -7.19 21.10 18.41
C ALA A 174 -7.33 19.57 18.32
N GLU A 175 -8.41 19.11 17.68
CA GLU A 175 -8.68 17.71 17.38
C GLU A 175 -7.64 17.15 16.41
N ALA A 176 -7.32 17.89 15.35
CA ALA A 176 -6.27 17.54 14.40
C ALA A 176 -4.92 17.33 15.10
N ARG A 177 -4.52 18.27 15.96
CA ARG A 177 -3.26 18.19 16.71
C ARG A 177 -3.19 16.96 17.62
N THR A 178 -4.30 16.62 18.26
CA THR A 178 -4.40 15.42 19.11
C THR A 178 -4.16 14.15 18.27
N LEU A 179 -4.76 14.07 17.08
CA LEU A 179 -4.58 12.94 16.16
C LEU A 179 -3.17 12.86 15.57
N LEU A 180 -2.53 13.99 15.28
CA LEU A 180 -1.16 14.05 14.77
C LEU A 180 -0.13 13.59 15.82
N SER A 181 -0.50 13.59 17.09
CA SER A 181 0.32 13.10 18.20
C SER A 181 0.20 11.59 18.43
N ASP A 182 -0.58 10.88 17.63
CA ASP A 182 -0.77 9.42 17.73
C ASP A 182 0.55 8.68 17.44
N ALA A 183 0.91 7.75 18.33
CA ALA A 183 2.15 6.97 18.25
C ALA A 183 2.28 6.15 16.96
N ALA A 184 1.15 5.75 16.34
CA ALA A 184 1.17 5.04 15.06
C ALA A 184 1.79 5.88 13.92
N LEU A 185 1.92 7.19 14.08
CA LEU A 185 2.51 8.10 13.09
C LEU A 185 4.02 8.27 13.23
N GLU A 186 4.66 7.73 14.27
CA GLU A 186 6.11 7.84 14.49
C GLU A 186 6.94 7.13 13.40
N ASP A 187 6.37 6.06 12.83
CA ASP A 187 7.01 5.26 11.79
C ASP A 187 6.86 5.82 10.38
N LEU A 188 6.14 6.93 10.20
CA LEU A 188 6.01 7.58 8.89
C LEU A 188 7.38 8.03 8.37
N LYS A 189 7.57 7.86 7.06
CA LYS A 189 8.76 8.26 6.31
C LYS A 189 8.37 9.02 5.04
N GLY A 190 9.35 9.70 4.44
CA GLY A 190 9.18 10.39 3.16
C GLY A 190 8.07 11.46 3.18
N PRO A 191 7.39 11.66 2.05
CA PRO A 191 6.34 12.68 1.89
C PRO A 191 5.20 12.63 2.92
N LEU A 192 4.84 11.46 3.45
CA LEU A 192 3.80 11.35 4.47
C LEU A 192 4.25 11.89 5.83
N LEU A 193 5.54 11.75 6.17
CA LEU A 193 6.11 12.40 7.34
C LEU A 193 6.16 13.92 7.13
N GLY A 194 6.50 14.37 5.91
CA GLY A 194 6.41 15.77 5.53
C GLY A 194 5.01 16.33 5.74
N LEU A 195 3.99 15.64 5.22
CA LEU A 195 2.58 15.99 5.43
C LEU A 195 2.23 16.08 6.91
N LYS A 196 2.60 15.08 7.72
CA LYS A 196 2.36 15.12 9.17
C LYS A 196 2.94 16.40 9.80
N LYS A 197 4.21 16.71 9.52
CA LYS A 197 4.91 17.88 10.09
C LYS A 197 4.31 19.20 9.63
N VAL A 198 3.92 19.30 8.35
CA VAL A 198 3.25 20.49 7.81
C VAL A 198 1.91 20.69 8.50
N LEU A 199 1.10 19.64 8.67
CA LEU A 199 -0.17 19.74 9.38
C LEU A 199 0.02 20.09 10.86
N GLU A 200 1.06 19.57 11.52
CA GLU A 200 1.41 19.93 12.90
C GLU A 200 1.74 21.42 13.02
N ALA A 201 2.60 21.94 12.12
CA ALA A 201 2.95 23.35 12.06
C ALA A 201 1.72 24.22 11.82
N TRP A 202 0.87 23.83 10.86
CA TRP A 202 -0.34 24.58 10.52
C TRP A 202 -1.33 24.62 11.67
N CYS A 203 -1.58 23.47 12.32
CA CYS A 203 -2.43 23.41 13.51
C CYS A 203 -1.89 24.31 14.64
N LEU A 204 -0.57 24.32 14.86
CA LEU A 204 0.03 25.15 15.90
C LEU A 204 -0.17 26.63 15.62
N GLU A 205 0.12 27.07 14.39
CA GLU A 205 -0.06 28.45 13.98
C GLU A 205 -1.51 28.91 14.13
N GLN A 206 -2.47 28.08 13.70
CA GLN A 206 -3.90 28.40 13.84
C GLN A 206 -4.36 28.48 15.31
N LEU A 207 -3.70 27.74 16.21
CA LEU A 207 -4.03 27.75 17.64
C LEU A 207 -3.34 28.88 18.42
N THR A 208 -2.13 29.29 18.02
CA THR A 208 -1.31 30.25 18.79
C THR A 208 -1.15 31.60 18.11
N GLY A 209 -1.40 31.70 16.81
CA GLY A 209 -1.10 32.86 15.97
C GLY A 209 0.40 33.08 15.73
N GLU A 210 1.25 32.11 16.10
CA GLU A 210 2.70 32.19 15.88
C GLU A 210 3.07 31.49 14.58
N GLU A 211 3.67 32.24 13.66
CA GLU A 211 4.12 31.74 12.36
C GLU A 211 5.12 30.58 12.51
N ARG A 212 4.95 29.52 11.71
CA ARG A 212 5.81 28.33 11.73
C ARG A 212 6.42 28.06 10.36
N SER A 213 7.75 27.99 10.31
CA SER A 213 8.47 27.55 9.11
C SER A 213 8.15 26.09 8.79
N VAL A 214 7.95 25.78 7.51
CA VAL A 214 7.72 24.41 7.03
C VAL A 214 8.73 23.97 5.99
N ASP A 215 9.05 22.69 5.99
CA ASP A 215 9.95 22.08 5.00
C ASP A 215 9.15 21.58 3.79
N ALA A 216 9.08 22.41 2.75
CA ALA A 216 8.42 22.07 1.49
C ALA A 216 9.08 20.87 0.79
N ILE A 217 10.41 20.69 0.94
CA ILE A 217 11.11 19.54 0.34
C ILE A 217 10.67 18.25 1.02
N ALA A 218 10.47 18.25 2.34
CA ALA A 218 9.97 17.08 3.04
C ALA A 218 8.53 16.70 2.61
N LEU A 219 7.68 17.68 2.29
CA LEU A 219 6.31 17.42 1.82
C LEU A 219 6.27 16.96 0.37
N PHE A 220 6.89 17.71 -0.54
CA PHE A 220 6.80 17.41 -1.97
C PHE A 220 7.77 16.30 -2.36
N GLY A 221 8.99 16.29 -1.83
CA GLY A 221 10.01 15.30 -2.16
C GLY A 221 10.23 15.22 -3.67
N GLU A 222 9.97 14.04 -4.24
CA GLU A 222 10.05 13.79 -5.69
C GLU A 222 8.73 14.06 -6.44
N ALA A 223 7.68 14.48 -5.74
CA ALA A 223 6.35 14.75 -6.28
C ALA A 223 6.23 16.18 -6.84
N SER A 224 5.39 16.33 -7.86
CA SER A 224 5.00 17.66 -8.35
C SER A 224 4.08 18.36 -7.34
N GLN A 225 4.31 19.64 -7.09
CA GLN A 225 3.38 20.51 -6.34
C GLN A 225 1.98 20.52 -6.95
N ASP A 226 1.89 20.57 -8.29
CA ASP A 226 0.63 20.70 -9.04
C ASP A 226 -0.42 19.65 -8.67
N SER A 227 0.02 18.41 -8.44
CA SER A 227 -0.89 17.30 -8.12
C SER A 227 -1.55 17.49 -6.76
N LEU A 228 -0.81 17.99 -5.76
CA LEU A 228 -1.37 18.28 -4.44
C LEU A 228 -2.17 19.58 -4.44
N GLN A 229 -1.74 20.61 -5.19
CA GLN A 229 -2.47 21.88 -5.35
C GLN A 229 -3.87 21.63 -5.90
N ALA A 230 -4.01 20.74 -6.89
CA ALA A 230 -5.30 20.41 -7.48
C ALA A 230 -6.28 19.77 -6.48
N ALA A 231 -5.77 19.09 -5.44
CA ALA A 231 -6.58 18.41 -4.44
C ALA A 231 -6.79 19.23 -3.16
N TRP A 232 -5.80 20.03 -2.76
CA TRP A 232 -5.81 20.83 -1.54
C TRP A 232 -5.03 22.14 -1.73
N PRO A 233 -5.61 23.13 -2.42
CA PRO A 233 -4.92 24.37 -2.71
C PRO A 233 -4.52 25.13 -1.44
N GLU A 234 -5.38 25.15 -0.41
CA GLU A 234 -5.14 25.88 0.83
C GLU A 234 -3.88 25.37 1.57
N LEU A 235 -3.65 24.05 1.55
CA LEU A 235 -2.46 23.45 2.16
C LEU A 235 -1.20 23.87 1.41
N VAL A 236 -1.25 23.87 0.08
CA VAL A 236 -0.06 24.20 -0.73
C VAL A 236 0.25 25.69 -0.63
N ASP A 237 -0.77 26.55 -0.63
CA ASP A 237 -0.58 27.99 -0.44
C ASP A 237 0.10 28.28 0.91
N TYR A 238 -0.38 27.64 1.99
CA TYR A 238 0.27 27.69 3.31
C TYR A 238 1.75 27.27 3.23
N VAL A 239 2.04 26.14 2.58
CA VAL A 239 3.42 25.63 2.46
C VAL A 239 4.32 26.58 1.67
N VAL A 240 3.84 27.15 0.58
CA VAL A 240 4.62 28.07 -0.27
C VAL A 240 4.91 29.38 0.45
N GLU A 241 3.97 29.88 1.25
CA GLU A 241 4.16 31.08 2.06
C GLU A 241 5.19 30.87 3.17
N HIS A 242 5.16 29.70 3.82
CA HIS A 242 5.93 29.42 5.05
C HIS A 242 7.22 28.60 4.83
N SER A 243 7.62 28.38 3.57
CA SER A 243 8.84 27.63 3.20
C SER A 243 10.04 28.52 2.82
N ARG A 244 9.93 29.82 3.04
CA ARG A 244 10.95 30.82 2.68
C ARG A 244 12.01 31.02 3.75
#